data_AF-A0A349MAM9-F1
#
_entry.id   AF-A0A349MAM9-F1
#
_cell.length_a   1.000
_cell.length_b   1.000
_cell.length_c   1.000
_cell.angle_alpha   90.00
_cell.angle_beta   90.00
_cell.angle_gamma   90.00
#
_symmetry.space_group_name_H-M   'P 1'
#
loop_
_entity.id
_entity.type
_entity.pdbx_description
1 polymer ?
#
loop_
_entity_poly.entity_id
_entity_poly.type
_entity_poly.pdbx_seq_one_letter_code
_entity_poly.pdbx_strand_id
1 'polypeptide(L)'
;MHEPRPWIQWFLMWGLLLAAWIGLQNHVTLPPWTGAAESPLPLQPRIPQPVTREGHLQSIQTDLSLNSWDFLDSVQINLPVSWQLTGNARSWSELKRFFQKLPEAECRRIEIYHWGDSQIEGDRITQNLRDSWQSRWGGRGPGWVLPITPASSTAIVGSVVDGSINRTSGFGRGQKANALRLPFMATNEVQDSAMWKVRGNGRASLTNKGWTWTNIWSDNTGKATLSPKATASTLDSLSWNHAPVMGDLSMALEPQEIHGIFLGQKHGVYVHNLPLRGSSGTLFTDVPESDWLRMKKEHPPALFILQFGGNAVPGIQSSQQARWFAKKLAKNIRLMQQLFPAVPVIFIGPSDMGKSTKPFVGLPLVIHALKAEILTTGAMYWDLQSAMGGPGSMANWVRQGWASKDHIHFTRRGAKEAGERFEQAL
;
A
#
# COMPACT_ATOMS: atom_id res chain seq x y z
N MET A 1 -72.96 9.96 8.05
CA MET A 1 -71.51 10.24 8.23
C MET A 1 -70.85 9.96 6.89
N HIS A 2 -70.46 10.98 6.13
CA HIS A 2 -69.82 10.82 4.83
C HIS A 2 -68.31 10.97 5.00
N GLU A 3 -67.57 9.88 4.78
CA GLU A 3 -66.11 9.93 4.73
C GLU A 3 -65.66 10.82 3.55
N PRO A 4 -64.67 11.70 3.75
CA PRO A 4 -64.16 12.55 2.70
C PRO A 4 -63.50 11.71 1.61
N ARG A 5 -63.82 12.02 0.35
CA ARG A 5 -63.29 11.31 -0.82
C ARG A 5 -61.76 11.38 -0.84
N PRO A 6 -61.04 10.28 -1.19
CA PRO A 6 -59.59 10.18 -1.07
C PRO A 6 -58.79 11.33 -1.71
N TRP A 7 -59.27 11.89 -2.82
CA TRP A 7 -58.58 12.96 -3.53
C TRP A 7 -58.46 14.27 -2.71
N ILE A 8 -59.38 14.52 -1.78
CA ILE A 8 -59.34 15.71 -0.90
C ILE A 8 -58.18 15.59 0.09
N GLN A 9 -57.90 14.38 0.59
CA GLN A 9 -56.76 14.12 1.47
C GLN A 9 -55.43 14.31 0.74
N TRP A 10 -55.35 13.85 -0.52
CA TRP A 10 -54.17 14.09 -1.36
C TRP A 10 -53.96 15.57 -1.66
N PHE A 11 -55.02 16.32 -1.96
CA PHE A 11 -54.92 17.76 -2.21
C PHE A 11 -54.43 18.52 -0.97
N LEU A 12 -54.94 18.19 0.22
CA LEU A 12 -54.48 18.77 1.48
C LEU A 12 -53.03 18.41 1.79
N MET A 13 -52.61 17.17 1.54
CA MET A 13 -51.23 16.74 1.75
C MET A 13 -50.26 17.46 0.81
N TRP A 14 -50.62 17.61 -0.47
CA TRP A 14 -49.81 18.38 -1.43
C TRP A 14 -49.77 19.87 -1.09
N GLY A 15 -50.88 20.45 -0.62
CA GLY A 15 -50.92 21.82 -0.13
C GLY A 15 -49.98 22.05 1.07
N LEU A 16 -49.96 21.12 2.04
CA LEU A 16 -49.05 21.16 3.18
C LEU A 16 -47.58 21.02 2.78
N LEU A 17 -47.27 20.12 1.84
CA LEU A 17 -45.91 19.94 1.32
C LEU A 17 -45.42 21.18 0.56
N LEU A 18 -46.30 21.81 -0.22
CA LEU A 18 -45.96 23.03 -0.95
C LEU A 18 -45.77 24.22 0.00
N ALA A 19 -46.62 24.36 1.02
CA ALA A 19 -46.47 25.38 2.05
C ALA A 19 -45.17 25.18 2.87
N ALA A 20 -44.83 23.94 3.21
CA ALA A 20 -43.58 23.61 3.88
C ALA A 20 -42.35 23.91 3.00
N TRP A 21 -42.42 23.61 1.71
CA TRP A 21 -41.37 23.92 0.74
C TRP A 21 -41.15 25.43 0.59
N ILE A 22 -42.23 26.20 0.45
CA ILE A 22 -42.18 27.67 0.37
C ILE A 22 -41.64 28.26 1.68
N GLY A 23 -42.04 27.72 2.83
CA GLY A 23 -41.49 28.10 4.13
C GLY A 23 -40.00 27.82 4.26
N LEU A 24 -39.52 26.68 3.76
CA LEU A 24 -38.11 26.32 3.73
C LEU A 24 -37.28 27.27 2.85
N GLN A 25 -37.82 27.72 1.72
CA GLN A 25 -37.12 28.67 0.84
C GLN A 25 -37.07 30.09 1.42
N ASN A 26 -38.11 30.51 2.14
CA ASN A 26 -38.23 31.89 2.61
C ASN A 26 -37.69 32.13 4.03
N HIS A 27 -37.55 31.10 4.85
CA HIS A 27 -37.22 31.24 6.28
C HIS A 27 -36.06 30.39 6.80
N VAL A 28 -35.36 29.63 5.96
CA VAL A 28 -34.10 28.98 6.36
C VAL A 28 -32.95 29.95 6.19
N THR A 29 -32.41 30.43 7.31
CA THR A 29 -31.08 31.02 7.34
C THR A 29 -30.08 29.99 6.83
N LEU A 30 -29.31 30.34 5.80
CA LEU A 30 -28.22 29.52 5.31
C LEU A 30 -27.34 29.06 6.49
N PRO A 31 -26.91 27.78 6.53
CA PRO A 31 -26.01 27.33 7.58
C PRO A 31 -24.70 28.16 7.54
N PRO A 32 -24.06 28.40 8.70
CA PRO A 32 -22.95 29.35 8.84
C PRO A 32 -21.68 29.01 8.03
N TRP A 33 -21.67 27.88 7.34
CA TRP A 33 -20.57 27.37 6.50
C TRP A 33 -20.74 27.70 5.01
N THR A 34 -21.70 28.55 4.65
CA THR A 34 -21.92 29.03 3.26
C THR A 34 -21.16 30.31 2.94
N GLY A 35 -20.28 30.77 3.84
CA GLY A 35 -19.17 31.63 3.44
C GLY A 35 -18.25 30.82 2.51
N ALA A 36 -17.97 31.36 1.32
CA ALA A 36 -17.18 30.74 0.27
C ALA A 36 -15.99 29.95 0.82
N ALA A 37 -16.15 28.63 0.96
CA ALA A 37 -15.02 27.74 1.10
C ALA A 37 -14.33 27.76 -0.26
N GLU A 38 -13.21 28.50 -0.34
CA GLU A 38 -12.27 28.34 -1.43
C GLU A 38 -12.06 26.85 -1.63
N SER A 39 -12.36 26.35 -2.83
CA SER A 39 -11.98 24.99 -3.20
C SER A 39 -10.48 24.89 -2.89
N PRO A 40 -10.01 23.93 -2.07
CA PRO A 40 -8.60 23.82 -1.77
C PRO A 40 -7.88 23.71 -3.11
N LEU A 41 -7.10 24.75 -3.45
CA LEU A 41 -6.32 24.76 -4.67
C LEU A 41 -5.46 23.49 -4.65
N PRO A 42 -5.41 22.73 -5.75
CA PRO A 42 -4.48 21.61 -5.83
C PRO A 42 -3.08 22.15 -5.52
N LEU A 43 -2.42 21.58 -4.51
CA LEU A 43 -1.07 21.96 -4.13
C LEU A 43 -0.19 21.90 -5.39
N GLN A 44 0.44 23.02 -5.73
CA GLN A 44 1.35 23.05 -6.86
C GLN A 44 2.53 22.12 -6.58
N PRO A 45 2.94 21.29 -7.54
CA PRO A 45 4.11 20.43 -7.37
C PRO A 45 5.34 21.31 -7.10
N ARG A 46 5.99 21.09 -5.96
CA ARG A 46 7.26 21.75 -5.65
C ARG A 46 8.31 21.25 -6.65
N ILE A 47 8.90 22.16 -7.42
CA ILE A 47 10.07 21.88 -8.24
C ILE A 47 11.24 21.63 -7.27
N PRO A 48 11.88 20.45 -7.29
CA PRO A 48 13.06 20.20 -6.46
C PRO A 48 14.17 21.18 -6.82
N GLN A 49 14.68 21.92 -5.84
CA GLN A 49 15.91 22.69 -6.00
C GLN A 49 17.08 21.70 -6.19
N PRO A 50 17.87 21.82 -7.27
CA PRO A 50 19.05 20.99 -7.44
C PRO A 50 20.06 21.30 -6.33
N VAL A 51 20.47 20.27 -5.58
CA VAL A 51 21.54 20.38 -4.58
C VAL A 51 22.85 20.63 -5.33
N THR A 52 23.35 21.87 -5.30
CA THR A 52 24.67 22.21 -5.84
C THR A 52 25.76 21.57 -5.01
N ARG A 53 26.64 20.81 -5.67
CA ARG A 53 27.62 19.88 -5.10
C ARG A 53 28.86 20.51 -4.43
N GLU A 54 28.94 21.84 -4.31
CA GLU A 54 30.23 22.51 -4.01
C GLU A 54 30.38 23.05 -2.58
N GLY A 55 29.48 22.74 -1.65
CA GLY A 55 29.49 23.35 -0.31
C GLY A 55 29.94 22.49 0.89
N HIS A 56 30.01 21.16 0.80
CA HIS A 56 30.20 20.32 2.00
C HIS A 56 31.32 19.29 1.85
N LEU A 57 32.56 19.78 1.98
CA LEU A 57 33.71 18.99 2.44
C LEU A 57 34.32 19.68 3.68
N GLN A 58 33.47 20.05 4.63
CA GLN A 58 33.89 20.16 6.02
C GLN A 58 33.32 18.96 6.75
N SER A 59 34.22 18.20 7.36
CA SER A 59 33.98 17.03 8.18
C SER A 59 32.76 17.23 9.08
N ILE A 60 31.65 16.60 8.71
CA ILE A 60 30.50 16.46 9.59
C ILE A 60 30.85 15.34 10.58
N GLN A 61 31.54 15.70 11.66
CA GLN A 61 31.28 15.04 12.94
C GLN A 61 29.89 15.49 13.36
N THR A 62 28.85 14.78 12.93
CA THR A 62 27.50 15.00 13.43
C THR A 62 27.44 14.45 14.85
N ASP A 63 27.63 15.35 15.78
CA ASP A 63 27.01 15.26 17.09
C ASP A 63 25.50 15.00 16.86
N LEU A 64 25.06 13.76 17.07
CA LEU A 64 23.66 13.33 17.03
C LEU A 64 22.87 13.87 18.24
N SER A 65 23.17 15.11 18.62
CA SER A 65 22.47 15.84 19.67
C SER A 65 21.08 16.24 19.17
N LEU A 66 20.17 16.42 20.13
CA LEU A 66 18.71 16.43 20.02
C LEU A 66 18.09 17.46 19.06
N ASN A 67 18.88 18.27 18.34
CA ASN A 67 18.43 19.48 17.63
C ASN A 67 18.16 19.28 16.13
N SER A 68 18.35 18.08 15.56
CA SER A 68 18.02 17.84 14.14
C SER A 68 16.51 17.76 13.85
N TRP A 69 15.67 17.88 14.89
CA TRP A 69 14.22 17.75 14.82
C TRP A 69 13.47 19.04 15.18
N ASP A 70 14.16 20.14 15.51
CA ASP A 70 13.54 21.46 15.73
C ASP A 70 12.73 21.92 14.51
N PHE A 71 13.10 21.43 13.31
CA PHE A 71 12.31 21.62 12.10
C PHE A 71 10.91 21.01 12.20
N LEU A 72 10.72 19.82 12.81
CA LEU A 72 9.39 19.22 12.98
C LEU A 72 8.49 20.08 13.87
N ASP A 73 9.06 20.71 14.91
CA ASP A 73 8.32 21.66 15.74
C ASP A 73 7.99 22.95 14.98
N SER A 74 8.75 23.28 13.92
CA SER A 74 8.46 24.38 12.99
C SER A 74 7.51 24.02 11.85
N VAL A 75 7.29 22.72 11.56
CA VAL A 75 6.32 22.30 10.55
C VAL A 75 4.94 22.34 11.17
N GLN A 76 4.21 23.44 10.96
CA GLN A 76 2.76 23.47 11.16
C GLN A 76 2.09 22.56 10.12
N ILE A 77 2.15 21.25 10.31
CA ILE A 77 1.29 20.33 9.57
C ILE A 77 -0.07 20.42 10.23
N ASN A 78 -0.97 21.23 9.66
CA ASN A 78 -2.38 21.19 10.02
C ASN A 78 -3.00 19.92 9.42
N LEU A 79 -2.58 18.75 9.93
CA LEU A 79 -3.07 17.45 9.49
C LEU A 79 -4.46 17.22 10.09
N PRO A 80 -5.50 16.98 9.27
CA PRO A 80 -6.82 16.67 9.78
C PRO A 80 -6.76 15.49 10.77
N VAL A 81 -7.49 15.59 11.89
CA VAL A 81 -7.53 14.51 12.90
C VAL A 81 -7.95 13.17 12.30
N SER A 82 -8.82 13.20 11.28
CA SER A 82 -9.27 12.01 10.55
C SER A 82 -8.17 11.32 9.74
N TRP A 83 -7.04 11.98 9.48
CA TRP A 83 -5.90 11.43 8.74
C TRP A 83 -4.81 10.90 9.67
N GLN A 84 -4.87 11.18 10.97
CA GLN A 84 -3.79 10.83 11.90
C GLN A 84 -3.69 9.32 12.14
N LEU A 85 -2.45 8.83 12.25
CA LEU A 85 -2.15 7.50 12.78
C LEU A 85 -2.52 7.42 14.26
N THR A 86 -3.04 6.27 14.69
CA THR A 86 -3.22 5.95 16.10
C THR A 86 -2.19 4.90 16.52
N GLY A 87 -1.56 5.09 17.66
CA GLY A 87 -0.54 4.19 18.19
C GLY A 87 -0.25 4.43 19.66
N ASN A 88 0.40 3.47 20.32
CA ASN A 88 0.90 3.63 21.69
C ASN A 88 2.34 4.17 21.68
N ALA A 89 2.89 4.50 22.86
CA ALA A 89 4.23 5.08 22.96
C ALA A 89 5.32 4.21 22.31
N ARG A 90 5.20 2.88 22.44
CA ARG A 90 6.13 1.93 21.80
C ARG A 90 6.05 2.03 20.27
N SER A 91 4.85 1.98 19.70
CA SER A 91 4.68 2.04 18.25
C SER A 91 5.25 3.36 17.69
N TRP A 92 4.99 4.49 18.35
CA TRP A 92 5.56 5.79 17.97
C TRP A 92 7.08 5.81 18.04
N SER A 93 7.68 5.23 19.08
CA SER A 93 9.13 5.12 19.17
C SER A 93 9.72 4.24 18.06
N GLU A 94 9.06 3.13 17.69
CA GLU A 94 9.52 2.25 16.61
C GLU A 94 9.40 2.95 15.24
N LEU A 95 8.31 3.68 14.99
CA LEU A 95 8.15 4.46 13.76
C LEU A 95 9.19 5.58 13.65
N LYS A 96 9.44 6.33 14.74
CA LYS A 96 10.49 7.36 14.79
C LYS A 96 11.86 6.76 14.44
N ARG A 97 12.20 5.59 15.00
CA ARG A 97 13.44 4.87 14.69
C ARG A 97 13.52 4.42 13.24
N PHE A 98 12.39 4.06 12.62
CA PHE A 98 12.35 3.79 11.19
C PHE A 98 12.71 5.03 10.37
N PHE A 99 12.09 6.19 10.63
CA PHE A 99 12.42 7.42 9.92
C PHE A 99 13.86 7.87 10.13
N GLN A 100 14.41 7.68 11.33
CA GLN A 100 15.82 7.93 11.62
C GLN A 100 16.78 7.07 10.79
N LYS A 101 16.34 5.88 10.35
CA LYS A 101 17.14 5.00 9.49
C LYS A 101 17.14 5.42 8.03
N LEU A 102 16.14 6.18 7.56
CA LEU A 102 16.00 6.50 6.12
C LEU A 102 17.23 7.17 5.49
N PRO A 103 17.95 8.10 6.15
CA PRO A 103 19.20 8.65 5.62
C PRO A 103 20.29 7.60 5.37
N GLU A 104 20.27 6.46 6.06
CA GLU A 104 21.22 5.36 5.83
C GLU A 104 21.01 4.66 4.47
N ALA A 105 19.95 5.00 3.74
CA ALA A 105 19.67 4.51 2.39
C ALA A 105 20.79 4.82 1.38
N GLU A 106 21.67 5.76 1.68
CA GLU A 106 22.86 6.04 0.85
C GLU A 106 23.86 4.87 0.87
N CYS A 107 23.91 4.12 1.96
CA CYS A 107 24.92 3.07 2.19
C CYS A 107 24.33 1.66 2.24
N ARG A 108 23.02 1.51 2.49
CA ARG A 108 22.35 0.21 2.58
C ARG A 108 20.93 0.24 2.04
N ARG A 109 20.34 -0.93 1.80
CA ARG A 109 18.92 -1.03 1.45
C ARG A 109 18.04 -0.79 2.67
N ILE A 110 16.93 -0.12 2.44
CA ILE A 110 15.82 0.02 3.40
C ILE A 110 14.57 -0.45 2.70
N GLU A 111 14.07 -1.63 3.10
CA GLU A 111 12.98 -2.32 2.41
C GLU A 111 11.70 -2.24 3.24
N ILE A 112 10.63 -1.75 2.61
CA ILE A 112 9.30 -1.60 3.19
C ILE A 112 8.36 -2.53 2.45
N TYR A 113 7.62 -3.34 3.19
CA TYR A 113 6.73 -4.35 2.63
C TYR A 113 5.29 -3.91 2.80
N HIS A 114 4.64 -3.54 1.69
CA HIS A 114 3.23 -3.19 1.66
C HIS A 114 2.41 -4.36 1.12
N TRP A 115 1.95 -5.22 2.03
CA TRP A 115 0.98 -6.26 1.72
C TRP A 115 -0.42 -5.69 1.89
N GLY A 116 -1.29 -5.95 0.93
CA GLY A 116 -2.67 -5.50 1.03
C GLY A 116 -3.60 -6.27 0.12
N ASP A 117 -4.87 -5.89 0.12
CA ASP A 117 -5.87 -6.50 -0.74
C ASP A 117 -5.91 -5.86 -2.15
N SER A 118 -7.08 -5.90 -2.81
CA SER A 118 -7.25 -5.36 -4.16
C SER A 118 -7.03 -3.84 -4.25
N GLN A 119 -7.07 -3.09 -3.14
CA GLN A 119 -6.93 -1.62 -3.18
C GLN A 119 -5.53 -1.15 -3.59
N ILE A 120 -4.49 -1.96 -3.38
CA ILE A 120 -3.10 -1.61 -3.76
C ILE A 120 -2.72 -2.16 -5.15
N GLU A 121 -3.65 -2.81 -5.84
CA GLU A 121 -3.42 -3.30 -7.19
C GLU A 121 -3.13 -2.20 -8.19
N GLY A 122 -2.33 -2.53 -9.20
CA GLY A 122 -1.83 -1.58 -10.16
C GLY A 122 -0.89 -0.56 -9.53
N ASP A 123 -0.35 -0.88 -8.33
CA ASP A 123 0.63 -0.07 -7.62
C ASP A 123 0.12 1.31 -7.18
N ARG A 124 -1.20 1.51 -7.16
CA ARG A 124 -1.80 2.85 -7.19
C ARG A 124 -1.70 3.64 -5.87
N ILE A 125 -1.44 2.95 -4.76
CA ILE A 125 -1.22 3.56 -3.44
C ILE A 125 0.27 3.50 -3.11
N THR A 126 0.84 2.30 -3.20
CA THR A 126 2.24 2.01 -2.87
C THR A 126 3.23 2.82 -3.70
N GLN A 127 2.92 3.07 -4.98
CA GLN A 127 3.75 3.89 -5.85
C GLN A 127 3.97 5.29 -5.29
N ASN A 128 2.97 5.92 -4.65
CA ASN A 128 3.13 7.28 -4.11
C ASN A 128 4.27 7.34 -3.09
N LEU A 129 4.23 6.41 -2.13
CA LEU A 129 5.27 6.29 -1.11
C LEU A 129 6.61 5.94 -1.75
N ARG A 130 6.62 4.95 -2.67
CA ARG A 130 7.85 4.52 -3.35
C ARG A 130 8.51 5.69 -4.09
N ASP A 131 7.75 6.44 -4.88
CA ASP A 131 8.24 7.52 -5.72
C ASP A 131 8.79 8.66 -4.88
N SER A 132 8.04 9.09 -3.86
CA SER A 132 8.47 10.15 -2.95
C SER A 132 9.72 9.76 -2.17
N TRP A 133 9.74 8.56 -1.60
CA TRP A 133 10.83 8.12 -0.72
C TRP A 133 12.10 7.80 -1.50
N GLN A 134 11.99 7.18 -2.67
CA GLN A 134 13.14 6.99 -3.57
C GLN A 134 13.69 8.31 -4.11
N SER A 135 12.81 9.29 -4.38
CA SER A 135 13.26 10.62 -4.81
C SER A 135 13.98 11.37 -3.69
N ARG A 136 13.59 11.17 -2.43
CA ARG A 136 14.16 11.86 -1.27
C ARG A 136 15.43 11.22 -0.73
N TRP A 137 15.47 9.89 -0.62
CA TRP A 137 16.56 9.16 0.03
C TRP A 137 17.35 8.26 -0.91
N GLY A 138 17.03 8.30 -2.21
CA GLY A 138 17.67 7.46 -3.21
C GLY A 138 17.07 6.05 -3.30
N GLY A 139 17.51 5.34 -4.33
CA GLY A 139 16.94 4.05 -4.74
C GLY A 139 16.37 4.16 -6.15
N ARG A 140 16.79 3.20 -6.98
CA ARG A 140 16.28 3.01 -8.33
C ARG A 140 15.81 1.57 -8.48
N GLY A 141 14.73 1.38 -9.21
CA GLY A 141 14.10 0.10 -9.46
C GLY A 141 12.77 -0.09 -8.72
N PRO A 142 11.92 -0.99 -9.24
CA PRO A 142 10.58 -1.24 -8.71
C PRO A 142 10.55 -2.03 -7.40
N GLY A 143 11.66 -2.66 -7.00
CA GLY A 143 11.70 -3.61 -5.88
C GLY A 143 11.33 -5.02 -6.31
N TRP A 144 10.55 -5.73 -5.49
CA TRP A 144 10.07 -7.09 -5.80
C TRP A 144 9.10 -7.10 -6.99
N VAL A 145 9.33 -8.02 -7.92
CA VAL A 145 8.47 -8.33 -9.07
C VAL A 145 8.47 -9.84 -9.35
N LEU A 146 7.55 -10.28 -10.23
CA LEU A 146 7.52 -11.62 -10.79
C LEU A 146 7.29 -11.54 -12.30
N PRO A 147 7.76 -12.53 -13.09
CA PRO A 147 7.40 -12.63 -14.51
C PRO A 147 5.89 -12.65 -14.74
N ILE A 148 5.18 -13.42 -13.93
CA ILE A 148 3.71 -13.49 -13.89
C ILE A 148 3.26 -13.17 -12.46
N THR A 149 2.92 -11.90 -12.23
CA THR A 149 2.49 -11.40 -10.91
C THR A 149 1.08 -11.89 -10.54
N PRO A 150 0.76 -12.07 -9.24
CA PRO A 150 -0.59 -12.42 -8.80
C PRO A 150 -1.66 -11.38 -9.17
N ALA A 151 -1.29 -10.10 -9.13
CA ALA A 151 -2.10 -8.99 -9.59
C ALA A 151 -1.27 -8.00 -10.41
N SER A 152 -1.94 -7.16 -11.20
CA SER A 152 -1.28 -6.19 -12.06
C SER A 152 -0.43 -5.20 -11.25
N SER A 153 0.76 -4.88 -11.74
CA SER A 153 1.60 -3.79 -11.24
C SER A 153 1.91 -2.83 -12.38
N THR A 154 2.01 -1.54 -12.11
CA THR A 154 2.48 -0.56 -13.10
C THR A 154 3.95 -0.19 -12.94
N ALA A 155 4.67 -0.74 -11.97
CA ALA A 155 6.09 -0.45 -11.76
C ALA A 155 6.98 -0.90 -12.94
N ILE A 156 6.56 -1.97 -13.62
CA ILE A 156 7.28 -2.59 -14.73
C ILE A 156 6.40 -2.73 -15.97
N VAL A 157 7.07 -2.88 -17.11
CA VAL A 157 6.49 -3.48 -18.32
C VAL A 157 7.32 -4.72 -18.59
N GLY A 158 6.72 -5.90 -18.50
CA GLY A 158 7.40 -7.16 -18.71
C GLY A 158 6.54 -8.18 -19.43
N SER A 159 7.20 -9.09 -20.14
CA SER A 159 6.56 -10.16 -20.91
C SER A 159 7.49 -11.36 -21.00
N VAL A 160 6.93 -12.56 -20.87
CA VAL A 160 7.62 -13.79 -21.29
C VAL A 160 7.57 -13.83 -22.81
N VAL A 161 8.74 -13.77 -23.46
CA VAL A 161 8.86 -13.66 -24.92
C VAL A 161 9.20 -14.99 -25.60
N ASP A 162 9.67 -15.96 -24.83
CA ASP A 162 9.94 -17.33 -25.26
C ASP A 162 9.80 -18.29 -24.06
N GLY A 163 9.44 -19.53 -24.32
CA GLY A 163 9.18 -20.55 -23.30
C GLY A 163 7.91 -20.34 -22.47
N SER A 164 7.81 -21.04 -21.34
CA SER A 164 6.60 -21.05 -20.50
C SER A 164 6.93 -20.86 -19.02
N ILE A 165 6.06 -20.11 -18.33
CA ILE A 165 6.09 -19.94 -16.88
C ILE A 165 4.68 -20.15 -16.37
N ASN A 166 4.52 -21.01 -15.37
CA ASN A 166 3.23 -21.25 -14.72
C ASN A 166 3.20 -20.61 -13.34
N ARG A 167 2.22 -19.73 -13.10
CA ARG A 167 2.02 -19.12 -11.78
C ARG A 167 1.06 -19.97 -10.94
N THR A 168 1.50 -20.39 -9.77
CA THR A 168 0.63 -21.00 -8.75
C THR A 168 0.40 -20.02 -7.60
N SER A 169 -0.86 -19.82 -7.19
CA SER A 169 -1.21 -18.93 -6.08
C SER A 169 -1.33 -19.71 -4.76
N GLY A 170 -0.76 -19.18 -3.69
CA GLY A 170 -0.93 -19.67 -2.32
C GLY A 170 -2.16 -19.11 -1.60
N PHE A 171 -2.84 -18.13 -2.20
CA PHE A 171 -4.03 -17.49 -1.64
C PHE A 171 -5.17 -17.38 -2.66
N GLY A 172 -6.39 -17.20 -2.16
CA GLY A 172 -7.59 -16.97 -2.97
C GLY A 172 -8.20 -18.26 -3.52
N ARG A 173 -9.11 -18.12 -4.49
CA ARG A 173 -9.83 -19.26 -5.08
C ARG A 173 -8.86 -20.16 -5.85
N GLY A 174 -8.87 -21.46 -5.54
CA GLY A 174 -7.98 -22.44 -6.20
C GLY A 174 -6.53 -22.41 -5.69
N GLN A 175 -6.30 -21.81 -4.52
CA GLN A 175 -4.97 -21.78 -3.90
C GLN A 175 -4.38 -23.17 -3.65
N LYS A 176 -3.06 -23.28 -3.74
CA LYS A 176 -2.31 -24.46 -3.30
C LYS A 176 -1.43 -24.08 -2.11
N ALA A 177 -1.51 -24.86 -1.02
CA ALA A 177 -0.80 -24.55 0.22
C ALA A 177 0.72 -24.43 0.04
N ASN A 178 1.31 -25.26 -0.82
CA ASN A 178 2.74 -25.22 -1.12
C ASN A 178 3.20 -23.94 -1.85
N ALA A 179 2.28 -23.21 -2.49
CA ALA A 179 2.57 -21.96 -3.17
C ALA A 179 2.41 -20.71 -2.29
N LEU A 180 2.08 -20.89 -0.99
CA LEU A 180 2.02 -19.79 -0.02
C LEU A 180 3.43 -19.37 0.41
N ARG A 181 4.17 -18.77 -0.54
CA ARG A 181 5.60 -18.42 -0.41
C ARG A 181 5.84 -16.91 -0.48
N LEU A 182 6.78 -16.40 0.30
CA LEU A 182 7.12 -14.96 0.27
C LEU A 182 7.89 -14.58 -1.01
N PRO A 183 7.81 -13.32 -1.46
CA PRO A 183 7.02 -12.23 -0.90
C PRO A 183 5.60 -12.12 -1.48
N PHE A 184 5.31 -12.82 -2.58
CA PHE A 184 4.06 -12.66 -3.33
C PHE A 184 2.90 -13.56 -2.89
N MET A 185 3.13 -14.48 -1.95
CA MET A 185 2.21 -15.56 -1.59
C MET A 185 1.86 -16.43 -2.81
N ALA A 186 2.81 -16.59 -3.72
CA ALA A 186 2.67 -17.28 -4.99
C ALA A 186 4.05 -17.67 -5.53
N THR A 187 4.08 -18.62 -6.47
CA THR A 187 5.31 -19.06 -7.14
C THR A 187 5.17 -18.99 -8.67
N ASN A 188 6.28 -18.90 -9.37
CA ASN A 188 6.40 -18.95 -10.84
C ASN A 188 7.32 -20.13 -11.18
N GLU A 189 6.73 -21.18 -11.75
CA GLU A 189 7.45 -22.39 -12.16
C GLU A 189 7.86 -22.27 -13.63
N VAL A 190 9.17 -22.32 -13.89
CA VAL A 190 9.76 -22.47 -15.22
C VAL A 190 9.94 -23.96 -15.48
N GLN A 191 9.26 -24.51 -16.49
CA GLN A 191 9.27 -25.96 -16.75
C GLN A 191 10.51 -26.40 -17.52
N ASP A 192 10.76 -25.81 -18.70
CA ASP A 192 11.89 -26.18 -19.57
C ASP A 192 12.90 -25.03 -19.70
N SER A 193 12.42 -23.89 -20.18
CA SER A 193 13.15 -22.63 -20.18
C SER A 193 12.17 -21.49 -20.38
N ALA A 194 12.57 -20.28 -20.01
CA ALA A 194 11.81 -19.08 -20.33
C ALA A 194 12.72 -17.89 -20.56
N MET A 195 12.38 -17.05 -21.53
CA MET A 195 12.98 -15.73 -21.68
C MET A 195 12.00 -14.68 -21.20
N TRP A 196 12.34 -14.04 -20.08
CA TRP A 196 11.57 -12.93 -19.55
C TRP A 196 12.23 -11.60 -19.90
N LYS A 197 11.49 -10.74 -20.59
CA LYS A 197 11.93 -9.40 -20.97
C LYS A 197 11.23 -8.39 -20.08
N VAL A 198 11.98 -7.54 -19.38
CA VAL A 198 11.44 -6.58 -18.41
C VAL A 198 12.11 -5.22 -18.50
N ARG A 199 11.32 -4.16 -18.34
CA ARG A 199 11.81 -2.80 -18.13
C ARG A 199 11.05 -2.09 -17.02
N GLY A 200 11.69 -1.11 -16.40
CA GLY A 200 11.03 -0.17 -15.50
C GLY A 200 10.07 0.73 -16.24
N ASN A 201 8.86 0.93 -15.71
CA ASN A 201 7.87 1.80 -16.31
C ASN A 201 8.14 3.27 -15.93
N GLY A 202 8.97 3.93 -16.73
CA GLY A 202 9.31 5.34 -16.58
C GLY A 202 8.13 6.32 -16.69
N ARG A 203 7.00 5.90 -17.29
CA ARG A 203 5.78 6.73 -17.36
C ARG A 203 5.00 6.71 -16.05
N ALA A 204 5.07 5.60 -15.30
CA ALA A 204 4.54 5.57 -13.94
C ALA A 204 5.46 6.39 -13.04
N SER A 205 6.77 6.08 -13.04
CA SER A 205 7.76 6.81 -12.28
C SER A 205 9.16 6.67 -12.86
N LEU A 206 9.94 7.75 -12.84
CA LEU A 206 11.34 7.73 -13.26
C LEU A 206 12.22 6.92 -12.30
N THR A 207 11.82 6.72 -11.04
CA THR A 207 12.59 5.93 -10.08
C THR A 207 12.52 4.43 -10.37
N ASN A 208 11.51 3.96 -11.11
CA ASN A 208 11.42 2.56 -11.57
C ASN A 208 12.55 2.16 -12.53
N LYS A 209 13.26 3.12 -13.12
CA LYS A 209 14.36 2.90 -14.07
C LYS A 209 15.72 3.07 -13.40
N GLY A 210 16.77 2.53 -14.02
CA GLY A 210 18.16 2.75 -13.63
C GLY A 210 18.64 1.87 -12.49
N TRP A 211 17.97 0.75 -12.23
CA TRP A 211 18.43 -0.23 -11.25
C TRP A 211 19.72 -0.91 -11.76
N THR A 212 20.59 -1.29 -10.83
CA THR A 212 21.95 -1.81 -11.08
C THR A 212 22.22 -3.16 -10.40
N TRP A 213 21.24 -3.66 -9.66
CA TRP A 213 21.27 -4.91 -8.93
C TRP A 213 20.01 -5.71 -9.24
N THR A 214 20.20 -6.97 -9.64
CA THR A 214 19.12 -7.94 -9.85
C THR A 214 19.40 -9.17 -9.00
N ASN A 215 18.40 -9.67 -8.28
CA ASN A 215 18.48 -10.91 -7.52
C ASN A 215 17.21 -11.74 -7.74
N ILE A 216 17.37 -13.06 -7.86
CA ILE A 216 16.26 -14.00 -7.98
C ILE A 216 16.18 -14.80 -6.68
N TRP A 217 15.01 -14.76 -6.04
CA TRP A 217 14.62 -15.68 -5.00
C TRP A 217 14.02 -16.93 -5.64
N SER A 218 14.77 -18.04 -5.57
CA SER A 218 14.40 -19.35 -6.10
C SER A 218 14.70 -20.45 -5.07
N ASP A 219 13.93 -21.53 -5.07
CA ASP A 219 14.18 -22.74 -4.24
C ASP A 219 15.21 -23.68 -4.86
N ASN A 220 15.47 -23.57 -6.17
CA ASN A 220 16.36 -24.47 -6.91
C ASN A 220 17.72 -23.82 -7.20
N THR A 221 18.74 -24.64 -7.43
CA THR A 221 20.04 -24.25 -8.00
C THR A 221 19.97 -23.95 -9.50
N GLY A 222 18.77 -23.64 -10.03
CA GLY A 222 18.57 -23.29 -11.43
C GLY A 222 19.44 -22.09 -11.80
N LYS A 223 19.91 -22.04 -13.04
CA LYS A 223 20.69 -20.90 -13.50
C LYS A 223 19.77 -19.90 -14.17
N ALA A 224 20.20 -18.65 -14.14
CA ALA A 224 19.64 -17.62 -14.99
C ALA A 224 20.78 -16.82 -15.61
N THR A 225 20.52 -16.23 -16.77
CA THR A 225 21.50 -15.35 -17.43
C THR A 225 20.83 -14.05 -17.83
N LEU A 226 21.52 -12.94 -17.59
CA LEU A 226 21.08 -11.61 -17.96
C LEU A 226 21.68 -11.20 -19.32
N SER A 227 20.85 -10.60 -20.16
CA SER A 227 21.25 -10.01 -21.45
C SER A 227 20.78 -8.55 -21.55
N PRO A 228 21.66 -7.60 -21.97
CA PRO A 228 23.05 -7.80 -22.39
C PRO A 228 23.94 -8.30 -21.25
N LYS A 229 24.94 -9.14 -21.58
CA LYS A 229 25.74 -9.90 -20.61
C LYS A 229 26.28 -8.96 -19.55
N ALA A 230 25.71 -9.03 -18.34
CA ALA A 230 26.17 -8.23 -17.22
C ALA A 230 27.65 -8.55 -17.01
N THR A 231 28.48 -7.52 -16.80
CA THR A 231 29.87 -7.67 -16.32
C THR A 231 29.79 -8.19 -14.90
N ALA A 232 29.48 -9.48 -14.77
CA ALA A 232 29.08 -10.09 -13.53
C ALA A 232 30.31 -10.54 -12.77
N SER A 233 30.66 -9.83 -11.70
CA SER A 233 31.34 -10.43 -10.56
C SER A 233 30.27 -11.23 -9.79
N THR A 234 29.99 -12.47 -10.21
CA THR A 234 28.99 -13.31 -9.52
C THR A 234 29.49 -13.72 -8.15
N LEU A 235 28.70 -13.44 -7.11
CA LEU A 235 28.80 -14.12 -5.83
C LEU A 235 27.92 -15.39 -5.78
N ASP A 236 27.00 -15.58 -6.75
CA ASP A 236 26.27 -16.83 -7.07
C ASP A 236 25.47 -16.66 -8.38
N SER A 237 25.00 -17.74 -9.03
CA SER A 237 24.31 -17.75 -10.35
C SER A 237 22.94 -17.04 -10.40
N LEU A 238 22.50 -16.40 -9.32
CA LEU A 238 21.18 -15.78 -9.17
C LEU A 238 21.23 -14.30 -8.72
N SER A 239 22.42 -13.69 -8.69
CA SER A 239 22.60 -12.30 -8.27
C SER A 239 23.64 -11.57 -9.13
N TRP A 240 23.30 -10.37 -9.62
CA TRP A 240 24.16 -9.62 -10.54
C TRP A 240 24.24 -8.14 -10.21
N ASN A 241 25.47 -7.60 -10.24
CA ASN A 241 25.70 -6.17 -10.48
C ASN A 241 25.79 -5.96 -11.99
N HIS A 242 25.14 -4.93 -12.49
CA HIS A 242 25.14 -4.59 -13.91
C HIS A 242 25.02 -3.08 -14.12
N ALA A 243 25.24 -2.63 -15.37
CA ALA A 243 25.00 -1.24 -15.75
C ALA A 243 23.53 -0.84 -15.51
N PRO A 244 23.24 0.46 -15.27
CA PRO A 244 21.88 0.93 -15.03
C PRO A 244 20.90 0.53 -16.15
N VAL A 245 19.80 -0.13 -15.80
CA VAL A 245 18.80 -0.55 -16.79
C VAL A 245 17.81 0.58 -17.08
N MET A 246 17.97 1.22 -18.23
CA MET A 246 17.10 2.33 -18.68
C MET A 246 16.01 1.88 -19.68
N GLY A 247 16.24 0.74 -20.32
CA GLY A 247 15.36 0.09 -21.30
C GLY A 247 15.03 -1.33 -20.87
N ASP A 248 15.06 -2.26 -21.83
CA ASP A 248 14.75 -3.67 -21.59
C ASP A 248 15.97 -4.44 -21.05
N LEU A 249 15.72 -5.28 -20.05
CA LEU A 249 16.61 -6.33 -19.56
C LEU A 249 15.96 -7.67 -19.91
N SER A 250 16.72 -8.55 -20.55
CA SER A 250 16.26 -9.91 -20.83
C SER A 250 16.91 -10.88 -19.84
N MET A 251 16.14 -11.85 -19.37
CA MET A 251 16.56 -12.86 -18.41
C MET A 251 16.16 -14.23 -18.97
N ALA A 252 17.15 -15.05 -19.31
CA ALA A 252 16.92 -16.44 -19.67
C ALA A 252 16.96 -17.28 -18.40
N LEU A 253 15.91 -18.06 -18.18
CA LEU A 253 15.64 -18.84 -16.97
C LEU A 253 15.67 -20.32 -17.33
N GLU A 254 16.52 -21.10 -16.64
CA GLU A 254 16.48 -22.57 -16.65
C GLU A 254 15.38 -23.09 -15.70
N PRO A 255 15.04 -24.40 -15.74
CA PRO A 255 13.99 -24.98 -14.91
C PRO A 255 14.19 -24.70 -13.41
N GLN A 256 13.23 -23.97 -12.83
CA GLN A 256 13.26 -23.60 -11.42
C GLN A 256 11.92 -23.04 -10.94
N GLU A 257 11.69 -23.07 -9.64
CA GLU A 257 10.60 -22.36 -8.99
C GLU A 257 11.09 -21.01 -8.46
N ILE A 258 10.54 -19.92 -9.01
CA ILE A 258 10.84 -18.54 -8.63
C ILE A 258 9.76 -18.03 -7.69
N HIS A 259 10.17 -17.46 -6.56
CA HIS A 259 9.26 -16.83 -5.59
C HIS A 259 9.20 -15.32 -5.75
N GLY A 260 10.30 -14.71 -6.20
CA GLY A 260 10.38 -13.29 -6.49
C GLY A 260 11.66 -12.93 -7.21
N ILE A 261 11.64 -11.82 -7.93
CA ILE A 261 12.81 -11.19 -8.52
C ILE A 261 12.91 -9.77 -7.97
N PHE A 262 14.00 -9.43 -7.31
CA PHE A 262 14.28 -8.08 -6.84
C PHE A 262 15.02 -7.30 -7.91
N LEU A 263 14.46 -6.16 -8.34
CA LEU A 263 15.08 -5.23 -9.28
C LEU A 263 15.34 -3.90 -8.55
N GLY A 264 16.60 -3.64 -8.23
CA GLY A 264 16.97 -2.48 -7.43
C GLY A 264 18.46 -2.12 -7.49
N GLN A 265 18.99 -1.62 -6.38
CA GLN A 265 20.38 -1.26 -6.17
C GLN A 265 20.82 -1.86 -4.83
N LYS A 266 22.12 -1.87 -4.55
CA LYS A 266 22.65 -2.37 -3.26
C LYS A 266 22.34 -1.47 -2.07
N HIS A 267 21.89 -0.25 -2.33
CA HIS A 267 21.47 0.74 -1.35
C HIS A 267 20.25 1.49 -1.89
N GLY A 268 19.51 2.18 -1.03
CA GLY A 268 18.32 2.95 -1.39
C GLY A 268 17.05 2.47 -0.67
N VAL A 269 15.98 3.23 -0.83
CA VAL A 269 14.65 2.91 -0.27
C VAL A 269 13.83 2.12 -1.28
N TYR A 270 13.15 1.08 -0.82
CA TYR A 270 12.28 0.25 -1.63
C TYR A 270 10.95 0.04 -0.91
N VAL A 271 9.84 0.45 -1.53
CA VAL A 271 8.49 0.15 -1.05
C VAL A 271 7.88 -0.88 -1.99
N HIS A 272 7.71 -2.09 -1.49
CA HIS A 272 7.29 -3.25 -2.26
C HIS A 272 5.76 -3.35 -2.29
N ASN A 273 5.18 -3.39 -3.50
CA ASN A 273 3.74 -3.54 -3.68
C ASN A 273 3.34 -5.01 -3.82
N LEU A 274 2.69 -5.57 -2.81
CA LEU A 274 2.39 -7.00 -2.71
C LEU A 274 0.87 -7.24 -2.54
N PRO A 275 0.06 -6.97 -3.59
CA PRO A 275 -1.39 -7.17 -3.56
C PRO A 275 -1.79 -8.65 -3.51
N LEU A 276 -2.63 -8.98 -2.54
CA LEU A 276 -3.23 -10.29 -2.30
C LEU A 276 -4.75 -10.19 -2.55
N ARG A 277 -5.15 -10.15 -3.83
CA ARG A 277 -6.56 -10.01 -4.24
C ARG A 277 -7.47 -10.97 -3.47
N GLY A 278 -8.51 -10.42 -2.84
CA GLY A 278 -9.53 -11.20 -2.12
C GLY A 278 -9.08 -11.72 -0.76
N SER A 279 -7.83 -11.47 -0.35
CA SER A 279 -7.33 -11.85 0.96
C SER A 279 -7.90 -10.95 2.07
N SER A 280 -8.13 -11.54 3.23
CA SER A 280 -8.47 -10.82 4.47
C SER A 280 -7.25 -10.58 5.38
N GLY A 281 -6.04 -10.92 4.92
CA GLY A 281 -4.76 -10.68 5.62
C GLY A 281 -4.43 -11.69 6.74
N THR A 282 -5.16 -12.80 6.85
CA THR A 282 -5.03 -13.77 7.97
C THR A 282 -4.15 -14.99 7.64
N LEU A 283 -3.18 -14.86 6.73
CA LEU A 283 -2.44 -15.97 6.12
C LEU A 283 -0.94 -16.01 6.44
N PHE A 284 -0.39 -14.96 7.06
CA PHE A 284 1.05 -14.87 7.34
C PHE A 284 1.54 -15.91 8.34
N THR A 285 0.67 -16.40 9.23
CA THR A 285 1.00 -17.51 10.15
C THR A 285 1.14 -18.86 9.48
N ASP A 286 0.66 -18.97 8.24
CA ASP A 286 0.67 -20.24 7.50
C ASP A 286 1.83 -20.29 6.49
N VAL A 287 2.57 -19.19 6.35
CA VAL A 287 3.79 -19.09 5.52
C VAL A 287 4.91 -19.89 6.17
N PRO A 288 5.68 -20.69 5.39
CA PRO A 288 6.83 -21.43 5.91
C PRO A 288 7.85 -20.56 6.63
N GLU A 289 8.34 -21.01 7.79
CA GLU A 289 9.35 -20.29 8.58
C GLU A 289 10.64 -20.04 7.78
N SER A 290 11.02 -20.97 6.90
CA SER A 290 12.17 -20.83 5.99
C SER A 290 12.13 -19.55 5.17
N ASP A 291 10.95 -19.14 4.72
CA ASP A 291 10.79 -17.94 3.90
C ASP A 291 11.00 -16.68 4.74
N TRP A 292 10.49 -16.67 5.98
CA TRP A 292 10.73 -15.57 6.91
C TRP A 292 12.20 -15.44 7.28
N LEU A 293 12.88 -16.57 7.54
CA LEU A 293 14.32 -16.59 7.83
C LEU A 293 15.14 -16.10 6.63
N ARG A 294 14.78 -16.50 5.41
CA ARG A 294 15.43 -16.02 4.19
C ARG A 294 15.21 -14.53 3.98
N MET A 295 13.97 -14.05 4.11
CA MET A 295 13.66 -12.61 4.05
C MET A 295 14.48 -11.84 5.09
N LYS A 296 14.55 -12.31 6.33
CA LYS A 296 15.34 -11.68 7.40
C LYS A 296 16.82 -11.58 7.07
N LYS A 297 17.38 -12.60 6.41
CA LYS A 297 18.81 -12.65 6.05
C LYS A 297 19.14 -11.82 4.81
N GLU A 298 18.33 -11.92 3.76
CA GLU A 298 18.66 -11.42 2.42
C GLU A 298 17.99 -10.08 2.09
N HIS A 299 16.78 -9.87 2.63
CA HIS A 299 15.93 -8.72 2.37
C HIS A 299 15.23 -8.22 3.65
N PRO A 300 16.00 -7.80 4.67
CA PRO A 300 15.48 -7.47 5.99
C PRO A 300 14.49 -6.29 5.93
N PRO A 301 13.24 -6.48 6.38
CA PRO A 301 12.25 -5.41 6.43
C PRO A 301 12.65 -4.31 7.42
N ALA A 302 12.41 -3.06 7.04
CA ALA A 302 12.54 -1.88 7.89
C ALA A 302 11.18 -1.35 8.37
N LEU A 303 10.10 -1.66 7.64
CA LEU A 303 8.72 -1.34 7.98
C LEU A 303 7.78 -2.35 7.31
N PHE A 304 6.74 -2.77 8.02
CA PHE A 304 5.61 -3.49 7.45
C PHE A 304 4.38 -2.60 7.36
N ILE A 305 3.73 -2.60 6.20
CA ILE A 305 2.45 -1.94 5.97
C ILE A 305 1.44 -3.02 5.56
N LEU A 306 0.41 -3.20 6.35
CA LEU A 306 -0.62 -4.23 6.14
C LEU A 306 -1.96 -3.55 5.87
N GLN A 307 -2.50 -3.68 4.66
CA GLN A 307 -3.75 -3.05 4.26
C GLN A 307 -4.82 -4.09 3.95
N PHE A 308 -5.65 -4.40 4.94
CA PHE A 308 -6.63 -5.49 4.87
C PHE A 308 -7.92 -5.16 5.62
N GLY A 309 -8.92 -6.04 5.44
CA GLY A 309 -10.18 -6.02 6.18
C GLY A 309 -11.40 -5.93 5.26
N GLY A 310 -11.27 -5.27 4.11
CA GLY A 310 -12.40 -5.01 3.22
C GLY A 310 -13.09 -6.29 2.74
N ASN A 311 -12.32 -7.33 2.42
CA ASN A 311 -12.87 -8.61 1.96
C ASN A 311 -13.64 -9.39 3.03
N ALA A 312 -13.40 -9.13 4.32
CA ALA A 312 -14.13 -9.79 5.41
C ALA A 312 -15.48 -9.10 5.71
N VAL A 313 -15.60 -7.81 5.41
CA VAL A 313 -16.75 -6.97 5.77
C VAL A 313 -18.09 -7.54 5.31
N PRO A 314 -18.27 -7.99 4.04
CA PRO A 314 -19.57 -8.49 3.58
C PRO A 314 -20.08 -9.72 4.36
N GLY A 315 -19.17 -10.53 4.90
CA GLY A 315 -19.49 -11.75 5.63
C GLY A 315 -19.72 -11.55 7.13
N ILE A 316 -19.47 -10.36 7.67
CA ILE A 316 -19.53 -10.08 9.11
C ILE A 316 -20.83 -9.36 9.45
N GLN A 317 -21.62 -9.95 10.35
CA GLN A 317 -22.94 -9.43 10.73
C GLN A 317 -23.06 -9.12 12.24
N SER A 318 -22.01 -9.40 13.03
CA SER A 318 -22.03 -9.15 14.48
C SER A 318 -20.68 -8.74 15.04
N SER A 319 -20.69 -8.05 16.19
CA SER A 319 -19.46 -7.61 16.87
C SER A 319 -18.61 -8.79 17.32
N GLN A 320 -19.20 -9.96 17.60
CA GLN A 320 -18.46 -11.18 17.94
C GLN A 320 -17.64 -11.69 16.75
N GLN A 321 -18.26 -11.74 15.56
CA GLN A 321 -17.56 -12.14 14.32
C GLN A 321 -16.45 -11.15 13.99
N ALA A 322 -16.72 -9.84 14.10
CA ALA A 322 -15.72 -8.80 13.89
C ALA A 322 -14.52 -8.92 14.84
N ARG A 323 -14.76 -9.13 16.15
CA ARG A 323 -13.68 -9.35 17.14
C ARG A 323 -12.88 -10.61 16.84
N TRP A 324 -13.53 -11.71 16.47
CA TRP A 324 -12.82 -12.94 16.11
C TRP A 324 -11.91 -12.74 14.90
N PHE A 325 -12.40 -12.04 13.87
CA PHE A 325 -11.61 -11.69 12.69
C PHE A 325 -10.42 -10.79 13.05
N ALA A 326 -10.65 -9.75 13.84
CA ALA A 326 -9.58 -8.83 14.27
C ALA A 326 -8.51 -9.53 15.12
N LYS A 327 -8.90 -10.47 16.00
CA LYS A 327 -7.95 -11.32 16.75
C LYS A 327 -7.08 -12.18 15.86
N LYS A 328 -7.61 -12.73 14.76
CA LYS A 328 -6.83 -13.49 13.78
C LYS A 328 -5.78 -12.60 13.10
N LEU A 329 -6.14 -11.39 12.69
CA LEU A 329 -5.19 -10.43 12.13
C LEU A 329 -4.13 -10.02 13.16
N ALA A 330 -4.54 -9.72 14.40
CA ALA A 330 -3.61 -9.41 15.48
C ALA A 330 -2.60 -10.55 15.74
N LYS A 331 -3.00 -11.82 15.61
CA LYS A 331 -2.08 -12.97 15.68
C LYS A 331 -1.00 -12.91 14.59
N ASN A 332 -1.37 -12.55 13.36
CA ASN A 332 -0.42 -12.42 12.24
C ASN A 332 0.58 -11.28 12.48
N ILE A 333 0.12 -10.14 13.02
CA ILE A 333 1.01 -9.04 13.39
C ILE A 333 1.98 -9.45 14.51
N ARG A 334 1.49 -10.15 15.54
CA ARG A 334 2.35 -10.64 16.63
C ARG A 334 3.44 -11.58 16.11
N LEU A 335 3.14 -12.44 15.14
CA LEU A 335 4.17 -13.26 14.49
C LEU A 335 5.24 -12.39 13.83
N MET A 336 4.85 -11.38 13.05
CA MET A 336 5.82 -10.47 12.42
C MET A 336 6.70 -9.75 13.46
N GLN A 337 6.11 -9.25 14.54
CA GLN A 337 6.85 -8.58 15.62
C GLN A 337 7.78 -9.53 16.39
N GLN A 338 7.43 -10.82 16.49
CA GLN A 338 8.30 -11.84 17.06
C GLN A 338 9.51 -12.13 16.15
N LEU A 339 9.27 -12.28 14.85
CA LEU A 339 10.32 -12.55 13.87
C LEU A 339 11.24 -11.35 13.64
N PHE A 340 10.67 -10.14 13.70
CA PHE A 340 11.33 -8.86 13.45
C PHE A 340 11.12 -7.88 14.61
N PRO A 341 11.79 -8.09 15.76
CA PRO A 341 11.73 -7.14 16.87
C PRO A 341 12.21 -5.75 16.42
N ALA A 342 11.54 -4.69 16.88
CA ALA A 342 11.82 -3.29 16.55
C ALA A 342 11.63 -2.87 15.08
N VAL A 343 11.01 -3.72 14.25
CA VAL A 343 10.46 -3.30 12.95
C VAL A 343 9.01 -2.85 13.18
N PRO A 344 8.68 -1.56 12.94
CA PRO A 344 7.32 -1.08 13.11
C PRO A 344 6.36 -1.78 12.14
N VAL A 345 5.12 -1.94 12.58
CA VAL A 345 4.00 -2.42 11.77
C VAL A 345 2.94 -1.34 11.75
N ILE A 346 2.50 -0.96 10.55
CA ILE A 346 1.36 -0.08 10.34
C ILE A 346 0.25 -0.89 9.69
N PHE A 347 -0.91 -0.90 10.32
CA PHE A 347 -2.10 -1.54 9.78
C PHE A 347 -3.07 -0.48 9.23
N ILE A 348 -3.41 -0.60 7.96
CA ILE A 348 -4.42 0.22 7.29
C ILE A 348 -5.73 -0.57 7.26
N GLY A 349 -6.75 -0.01 7.91
CA GLY A 349 -8.09 -0.60 7.95
C GLY A 349 -8.82 -0.56 6.60
N PRO A 350 -10.01 -1.18 6.51
CA PRO A 350 -10.80 -1.13 5.29
C PRO A 350 -11.22 0.31 4.93
N SER A 351 -11.38 0.56 3.63
CA SER A 351 -12.00 1.78 3.12
C SER A 351 -13.48 1.84 3.51
N ASP A 352 -14.09 3.03 3.39
CA ASP A 352 -15.54 3.08 3.31
C ASP A 352 -16.02 2.23 2.12
N MET A 353 -17.08 1.46 2.29
CA MET A 353 -17.58 0.54 1.26
C MET A 353 -19.03 0.13 1.50
N GLY A 354 -19.74 -0.19 0.41
CA GLY A 354 -21.16 -0.53 0.49
C GLY A 354 -21.69 -1.30 -0.70
N LYS A 355 -22.96 -1.72 -0.59
CA LYS A 355 -23.76 -2.14 -1.75
C LYS A 355 -24.39 -0.89 -2.35
N SER A 356 -23.79 -0.37 -3.41
CA SER A 356 -24.14 0.97 -3.92
C SER A 356 -23.96 2.01 -2.81
N THR A 357 -24.89 2.95 -2.65
CA THR A 357 -24.85 3.99 -1.61
C THR A 357 -25.13 3.49 -0.19
N LYS A 358 -25.48 2.22 0.00
CA LYS A 358 -25.77 1.64 1.33
C LYS A 358 -24.51 1.00 1.92
N PRO A 359 -23.93 1.55 3.01
CA PRO A 359 -22.77 0.95 3.67
C PRO A 359 -23.04 -0.47 4.16
N PHE A 360 -22.01 -1.30 4.20
CA PHE A 360 -22.14 -2.62 4.82
C PHE A 360 -22.33 -2.50 6.33
N VAL A 361 -23.32 -3.23 6.87
CA VAL A 361 -23.61 -3.25 8.32
C VAL A 361 -22.39 -3.72 9.13
N GLY A 362 -21.62 -4.66 8.60
CA GLY A 362 -20.40 -5.17 9.22
C GLY A 362 -19.23 -4.19 9.26
N LEU A 363 -19.21 -3.16 8.41
CA LEU A 363 -18.08 -2.26 8.26
C LEU A 363 -17.70 -1.53 9.56
N PRO A 364 -18.60 -0.82 10.25
CA PRO A 364 -18.27 -0.17 11.51
C PRO A 364 -17.84 -1.17 12.60
N LEU A 365 -18.42 -2.38 12.60
CA LEU A 365 -18.05 -3.43 13.55
C LEU A 365 -16.61 -3.90 13.33
N VAL A 366 -16.24 -4.10 12.06
CA VAL A 366 -14.89 -4.51 11.65
C VAL A 366 -13.87 -3.42 11.95
N ILE A 367 -14.14 -2.17 11.58
CA ILE A 367 -13.23 -1.04 11.84
C ILE A 367 -12.98 -0.89 13.36
N HIS A 368 -14.03 -0.91 14.17
CA HIS A 368 -13.89 -0.81 15.61
C HIS A 368 -13.10 -1.99 16.19
N ALA A 369 -13.42 -3.23 15.79
CA ALA A 369 -12.72 -4.41 16.27
C ALA A 369 -11.23 -4.42 15.86
N LEU A 370 -10.93 -4.04 14.60
CA LEU A 370 -9.56 -3.93 14.11
C LEU A 370 -8.77 -2.88 14.88
N LYS A 371 -9.29 -1.65 14.99
CA LYS A 371 -8.63 -0.59 15.75
C LYS A 371 -8.32 -1.03 17.18
N ALA A 372 -9.29 -1.62 17.87
CA ALA A 372 -9.11 -2.10 19.24
C ALA A 372 -8.04 -3.20 19.34
N GLU A 373 -8.17 -4.28 18.55
CA GLU A 373 -7.29 -5.45 18.65
C GLU A 373 -5.86 -5.17 18.12
N ILE A 374 -5.71 -4.40 17.03
CA ILE A 374 -4.40 -4.09 16.45
C ILE A 374 -3.56 -3.24 17.41
N LEU A 375 -4.15 -2.24 18.06
CA LEU A 375 -3.42 -1.40 19.02
C LEU A 375 -2.88 -2.21 20.21
N THR A 376 -3.51 -3.34 20.57
CA THR A 376 -2.98 -4.25 21.63
C THR A 376 -1.69 -4.96 21.23
N THR A 377 -1.38 -5.05 19.94
CA THR A 377 -0.14 -5.67 19.45
C THR A 377 1.06 -4.72 19.56
N GLY A 378 0.83 -3.41 19.67
CA GLY A 378 1.88 -2.41 19.50
C GLY A 378 2.16 -2.02 18.05
N ALA A 379 1.33 -2.45 17.11
CA ALA A 379 1.27 -1.86 15.76
C ALA A 379 0.50 -0.54 15.78
N MET A 380 0.78 0.33 14.80
CA MET A 380 -0.04 1.50 14.53
C MET A 380 -1.27 1.13 13.69
N TYR A 381 -2.31 1.93 13.80
CA TYR A 381 -3.53 1.83 13.02
C TYR A 381 -3.79 3.13 12.25
N TRP A 382 -4.00 3.01 10.95
CA TRP A 382 -4.47 4.11 10.10
C TRP A 382 -5.89 3.80 9.62
N ASP A 383 -6.83 4.69 9.96
CA ASP A 383 -8.24 4.53 9.64
C ASP A 383 -8.55 5.08 8.25
N LEU A 384 -8.48 4.21 7.23
CA LEU A 384 -8.74 4.61 5.85
C LEU A 384 -10.16 5.16 5.66
N GLN A 385 -11.19 4.59 6.32
CA GLN A 385 -12.55 5.15 6.25
C GLN A 385 -12.59 6.58 6.80
N SER A 386 -11.96 6.83 7.95
CA SER A 386 -11.88 8.18 8.51
C SER A 386 -11.11 9.12 7.59
N ALA A 387 -9.97 8.67 7.07
CA ALA A 387 -9.16 9.44 6.14
C ALA A 387 -9.91 9.79 4.85
N MET A 388 -10.84 8.95 4.39
CA MET A 388 -11.71 9.24 3.25
C MET A 388 -12.75 10.33 3.50
N GLY A 389 -13.09 10.58 4.77
CA GLY A 389 -14.16 11.50 5.20
C GLY A 389 -15.21 10.86 6.12
N GLY A 390 -14.95 9.66 6.63
CA GLY A 390 -15.84 8.94 7.55
C GLY A 390 -16.92 8.10 6.87
N PRO A 391 -17.91 7.58 7.64
CA PRO A 391 -18.98 6.74 7.11
C PRO A 391 -19.77 7.40 5.97
N GLY A 392 -19.97 6.69 4.87
CA GLY A 392 -20.69 7.18 3.69
C GLY A 392 -19.84 8.02 2.71
N SER A 393 -18.57 8.27 3.04
CA SER A 393 -17.62 8.96 2.15
C SER A 393 -17.43 8.28 0.80
N MET A 394 -17.62 6.96 0.70
CA MET A 394 -17.52 6.21 -0.55
C MET A 394 -18.47 6.75 -1.62
N ALA A 395 -19.71 7.11 -1.25
CA ALA A 395 -20.65 7.70 -2.21
C ALA A 395 -20.13 9.04 -2.76
N ASN A 396 -19.44 9.82 -1.93
CA ASN A 396 -18.80 11.05 -2.38
C ASN A 396 -17.59 10.77 -3.28
N TRP A 397 -16.77 9.79 -2.93
CA TRP A 397 -15.64 9.36 -3.74
C TRP A 397 -16.07 8.86 -5.13
N VAL A 398 -17.21 8.17 -5.22
CA VAL A 398 -17.81 7.78 -6.52
C VAL A 398 -18.20 9.01 -7.34
N ARG A 399 -18.89 9.99 -6.73
CA ARG A 399 -19.27 11.24 -7.43
C ARG A 399 -18.07 12.03 -7.94
N GLN A 400 -16.95 12.03 -7.20
CA GLN A 400 -15.70 12.69 -7.59
C GLN A 400 -14.87 11.87 -8.60
N GLY A 401 -15.29 10.64 -8.94
CA GLY A 401 -14.53 9.74 -9.80
C GLY A 401 -13.28 9.15 -9.13
N TRP A 402 -13.19 9.21 -7.80
CA TRP A 402 -12.14 8.60 -6.99
C TRP A 402 -12.43 7.13 -6.67
N ALA A 403 -13.70 6.72 -6.72
CA ALA A 403 -14.10 5.33 -6.61
C ALA A 403 -14.93 4.85 -7.81
N SER A 404 -14.91 3.54 -8.04
CA SER A 404 -15.70 2.84 -9.04
C SER A 404 -17.18 2.81 -8.65
N LYS A 405 -18.06 2.65 -9.64
CA LYS A 405 -19.51 2.55 -9.43
C LYS A 405 -19.93 1.33 -8.59
N ASP A 406 -19.01 0.39 -8.33
CA ASP A 406 -19.23 -0.72 -7.40
C ASP A 406 -19.26 -0.30 -5.92
N HIS A 407 -18.87 0.94 -5.59
CA HIS A 407 -18.79 1.48 -4.23
C HIS A 407 -17.88 0.66 -3.30
N ILE A 408 -16.84 0.04 -3.88
CA ILE A 408 -15.84 -0.75 -3.17
C ILE A 408 -14.44 -0.32 -3.61
N HIS A 409 -14.15 -0.32 -4.92
CA HIS A 409 -12.79 -0.16 -5.41
C HIS A 409 -12.45 1.28 -5.78
N PHE A 410 -11.22 1.70 -5.51
CA PHE A 410 -10.73 3.00 -5.95
C PHE A 410 -10.38 3.02 -7.45
N THR A 411 -10.60 4.18 -8.07
CA THR A 411 -9.95 4.50 -9.35
C THR A 411 -8.47 4.82 -9.12
N ARG A 412 -7.68 4.98 -10.19
CA ARG A 412 -6.28 5.43 -10.06
C ARG A 412 -6.18 6.77 -9.31
N ARG A 413 -7.14 7.67 -9.50
CA ARG A 413 -7.16 8.97 -8.83
C ARG A 413 -7.44 8.84 -7.33
N GLY A 414 -8.44 8.05 -6.94
CA GLY A 414 -8.75 7.85 -5.52
C GLY A 414 -7.68 7.07 -4.76
N ALA A 415 -7.03 6.10 -5.41
CA ALA A 415 -5.89 5.41 -4.81
C ALA A 415 -4.68 6.35 -4.62
N LYS A 416 -4.40 7.23 -5.59
CA LYS A 416 -3.39 8.28 -5.45
C LYS A 416 -3.72 9.22 -4.29
N GLU A 417 -4.97 9.67 -4.17
CA GLU A 417 -5.43 10.49 -3.05
C GLU A 417 -5.25 9.79 -1.70
N ALA A 418 -5.64 8.51 -1.60
CA ALA A 418 -5.45 7.71 -0.40
C ALA A 418 -3.95 7.58 -0.04
N GLY A 419 -3.09 7.35 -1.03
CA GLY A 419 -1.64 7.28 -0.85
C GLY A 419 -1.03 8.60 -0.37
N GLU A 420 -1.47 9.74 -0.91
CA GLU A 420 -1.02 11.08 -0.48
C GLU A 420 -1.47 11.41 0.95
N ARG A 421 -2.70 11.06 1.32
CA ARG A 421 -3.18 11.24 2.71
C ARG A 421 -2.42 10.35 3.68
N PHE A 422 -2.12 9.12 3.28
CA PHE A 422 -1.34 8.20 4.10
C PHE A 422 0.10 8.68 4.29
N GLU A 423 0.74 9.15 3.22
CA GLU A 423 2.08 9.73 3.30
C GLU A 423 2.13 10.99 4.16
N GLN A 424 1.12 11.86 4.11
CA GLN A 424 1.06 13.03 5.01
C GLN A 424 0.82 12.67 6.48
N ALA A 425 0.20 11.51 6.73
CA ALA A 425 0.02 11.01 8.08
C ALA A 425 1.32 10.48 8.71
N LEU A 426 2.24 10.01 7.85
CA LEU A 426 3.55 9.45 8.17
C LEU A 426 4.59 10.55 8.40
#